data_AF-A0A7C2A9T0-F1
#
_entry.id   AF-A0A7C2A9T0-F1
#
_cell.length_a   1.000
_cell.length_b   1.000
_cell.length_c   1.000
_cell.angle_alpha   90.00
_cell.angle_beta   90.00
_cell.angle_gamma   90.00
#
_symmetry.space_group_name_H-M   'P 1'
#
loop_
_entity.id
_entity.type
_entity.pdbx_description
1 polymer ?
#
loop_
_entity_poly.entity_id
_entity_poly.type
_entity_poly.pdbx_seq_one_letter_code
_entity_poly.pdbx_strand_id
1 'polypeptide(L)'
;MKRYFTIIQKEVDRCYSVAKQAREKGFDPETRVEIPQARDLAARVEELVGPKGIASRIRRLTDELGDREMVSIEIAKEIANGKKYRFSRVEDAVDQAIRTGLAILTEGVLVAPLEGIAEVRIGKNRDGSNYVDLYFSGPIRSAGGTGQAMSVLIADIVRRELGIGRFIPTKGEIERYKEEIPLYKRVQHLQYLPTVDEIEAIASNCPVCINGEGTEDEEVTGYRDLPRVETNRLRGGACLVMA
;
A
#
# COMPACT_ATOMS: atom_id res chain seq x y z
N MET A 1 -16.54 -16.16 -28.08
CA MET A 1 -16.06 -15.74 -26.76
C MET A 1 -17.07 -15.97 -25.63
N LYS A 2 -18.33 -15.48 -25.71
CA LYS A 2 -19.34 -15.69 -24.65
C LYS A 2 -19.56 -17.16 -24.24
N ARG A 3 -19.74 -18.08 -25.21
CA ARG A 3 -19.93 -19.51 -24.95
C ARG A 3 -18.77 -20.16 -24.18
N TYR A 4 -17.53 -19.75 -24.47
CA TYR A 4 -16.33 -20.26 -23.79
C TYR A 4 -16.35 -19.88 -22.30
N PHE A 5 -16.56 -18.60 -21.99
CA PHE A 5 -16.67 -18.14 -20.60
C PHE A 5 -17.85 -18.76 -19.86
N THR A 6 -18.99 -19.00 -20.52
CA THR A 6 -20.13 -19.70 -19.91
C THR A 6 -19.79 -21.14 -19.53
N ILE A 7 -19.01 -21.85 -20.34
CA ILE A 7 -18.57 -23.22 -20.03
C ILE A 7 -17.65 -23.22 -18.81
N ILE A 8 -16.68 -22.32 -18.78
CA ILE A 8 -15.77 -22.18 -17.62
C ILE A 8 -16.55 -21.84 -16.35
N GLN A 9 -17.46 -20.86 -16.41
CA GLN A 9 -18.24 -20.45 -15.24
C GLN A 9 -19.07 -21.61 -14.66
N LYS A 10 -19.66 -22.44 -15.53
CA LYS A 10 -20.42 -23.63 -15.08
C LYS A 10 -19.54 -24.63 -14.32
N GLU A 11 -18.32 -24.89 -14.80
CA GLU A 11 -17.39 -25.79 -14.10
C GLU A 11 -16.89 -25.18 -12.79
N VAL A 12 -16.60 -23.88 -12.77
CA VAL A 12 -16.24 -23.15 -11.55
C VAL A 12 -17.37 -23.25 -10.51
N ASP A 13 -18.61 -23.00 -10.90
CA ASP A 13 -19.78 -23.08 -9.99
C ASP A 13 -19.97 -24.50 -9.45
N ARG A 14 -19.73 -25.52 -10.29
CA ARG A 14 -19.76 -26.93 -9.87
C ARG A 14 -18.70 -27.21 -8.79
N CYS A 15 -17.46 -26.77 -8.99
CA CYS A 15 -16.39 -26.91 -8.00
C CYS A 15 -16.71 -26.17 -6.69
N TYR A 16 -17.24 -24.94 -6.76
CA TYR A 16 -17.66 -24.18 -5.58
C TYR A 16 -18.79 -24.87 -4.81
N SER A 17 -19.74 -25.52 -5.49
CA SER A 17 -20.81 -26.28 -4.83
C SER A 17 -20.25 -27.42 -3.97
N VAL A 18 -19.28 -28.17 -4.50
CA VAL A 18 -18.60 -29.24 -3.76
C VAL A 18 -17.83 -28.67 -2.56
N ALA A 19 -17.08 -27.59 -2.76
CA ALA A 19 -16.30 -26.96 -1.70
C ALA A 19 -17.20 -26.41 -0.57
N LYS A 20 -18.34 -25.79 -0.89
CA LYS A 20 -19.31 -25.31 0.10
C LYS A 20 -19.86 -26.44 0.96
N GLN A 21 -20.32 -27.53 0.34
CA GLN A 21 -20.82 -28.71 1.06
C GLN A 21 -19.75 -29.34 1.97
N ALA A 22 -18.48 -29.28 1.58
CA ALA A 22 -17.38 -29.76 2.42
C ALA A 22 -17.14 -28.83 3.62
N ARG A 23 -17.03 -27.51 3.38
CA ARG A 23 -16.80 -26.50 4.42
C ARG A 23 -17.92 -26.43 5.46
N GLU A 24 -19.18 -26.62 5.04
CA GLU A 24 -20.35 -26.65 5.93
C GLU A 24 -20.31 -27.79 6.97
N LYS A 25 -19.47 -28.82 6.79
CA LYS A 25 -19.30 -29.89 7.77
C LYS A 25 -18.50 -29.46 9.02
N GLY A 26 -17.84 -28.30 8.98
CA GLY A 26 -17.16 -27.74 10.15
C GLY A 26 -15.85 -28.43 10.54
N PHE A 27 -15.17 -29.09 9.61
CA PHE A 27 -13.85 -29.71 9.84
C PHE A 27 -12.66 -28.78 9.56
N ASP A 28 -12.91 -27.61 8.96
CA ASP A 28 -11.91 -26.62 8.56
C ASP A 28 -12.03 -25.34 9.41
N PRO A 29 -11.03 -24.42 9.39
CA PRO A 29 -11.05 -23.18 10.17
C PRO A 29 -12.27 -22.28 9.92
N GLU A 30 -12.83 -22.33 8.71
CA GLU A 30 -14.00 -21.55 8.30
C GLU A 30 -15.06 -22.47 7.69
N THR A 31 -16.33 -22.23 8.03
CA THR A 31 -17.48 -23.00 7.51
C THR A 31 -17.94 -22.54 6.12
N ARG A 32 -17.18 -21.64 5.48
CA ARG A 32 -17.42 -21.11 4.14
C ARG A 32 -16.18 -21.24 3.28
N VAL A 33 -16.36 -21.15 1.96
CA VAL A 33 -15.22 -21.06 1.03
C VAL A 33 -14.54 -19.70 1.20
N GLU A 34 -13.24 -19.70 1.51
CA GLU A 34 -12.46 -18.50 1.82
C GLU A 34 -11.90 -17.79 0.58
N ILE A 35 -11.90 -18.44 -0.58
CA ILE A 35 -11.46 -17.85 -1.84
C ILE A 35 -12.70 -17.32 -2.59
N PRO A 36 -12.97 -16.01 -2.62
CA PRO A 36 -14.10 -15.45 -3.36
C PRO A 36 -13.86 -15.47 -4.88
N GLN A 37 -14.94 -15.54 -5.66
CA GLN A 37 -14.87 -15.30 -7.10
C GLN A 37 -14.96 -13.81 -7.39
N ALA A 38 -14.04 -13.29 -8.22
CA ALA A 38 -14.13 -11.93 -8.73
C ALA A 38 -14.11 -11.94 -10.26
N ARG A 39 -15.08 -11.26 -10.87
CA ARG A 39 -15.30 -11.30 -12.34
C ARG A 39 -14.34 -10.40 -13.11
N ASP A 40 -13.90 -9.31 -12.49
CA ASP A 40 -13.06 -8.30 -13.10
C ASP A 40 -12.16 -7.62 -12.05
N LEU A 41 -11.25 -6.75 -12.52
CA LEU A 41 -10.34 -5.97 -11.67
C LEU A 41 -11.10 -5.19 -10.60
N ALA A 42 -12.18 -4.51 -10.99
CA ALA A 42 -12.94 -3.67 -10.07
C ALA A 42 -13.54 -4.48 -8.92
N ALA A 43 -14.08 -5.67 -9.20
CA ALA A 43 -14.56 -6.59 -8.18
C ALA A 43 -13.43 -7.11 -7.30
N ARG A 44 -12.26 -7.45 -7.87
CA ARG A 44 -11.08 -7.86 -7.07
C ARG A 44 -10.67 -6.76 -6.09
N VAL A 45 -10.58 -5.52 -6.54
CA VAL A 45 -10.22 -4.38 -5.67
C VAL A 45 -11.23 -4.20 -4.55
N GLU A 46 -12.53 -4.23 -4.85
CA GLU A 46 -13.57 -4.08 -3.83
C GLU A 46 -13.56 -5.20 -2.79
N GLU A 47 -13.38 -6.46 -3.21
CA GLU A 47 -13.29 -7.60 -2.30
C GLU A 47 -11.97 -7.61 -1.51
N LEU A 48 -10.87 -7.16 -2.12
CA LEU A 48 -9.54 -7.19 -1.51
C LEU A 48 -9.39 -6.11 -0.44
N VAL A 49 -9.73 -4.86 -0.78
CA VAL A 49 -9.46 -3.70 0.09
C VAL A 49 -10.67 -2.77 0.23
N GLY A 50 -11.74 -2.96 -0.54
CA GLY A 50 -12.87 -2.04 -0.54
C GLY A 50 -12.51 -0.63 -1.04
N PRO A 51 -13.25 0.41 -0.63
CA PRO A 51 -14.46 0.36 0.21
C PRO A 51 -15.67 -0.22 -0.54
N LYS A 52 -16.72 -0.60 0.18
CA LYS A 52 -17.95 -1.16 -0.42
C LYS A 52 -18.57 -0.21 -1.46
N GLY A 53 -18.93 -0.76 -2.61
CA GLY A 53 -19.49 -0.06 -3.76
C GLY A 53 -18.46 0.57 -4.70
N ILE A 54 -17.15 0.45 -4.42
CA ILE A 54 -16.11 1.07 -5.23
C ILE A 54 -15.99 0.45 -6.62
N ALA A 55 -16.31 -0.83 -6.81
CA ALA A 55 -16.14 -1.49 -8.11
C ALA A 55 -16.98 -0.82 -9.20
N SER A 56 -18.18 -0.35 -8.87
CA SER A 56 -19.03 0.38 -9.81
C SER A 56 -18.38 1.68 -10.30
N ARG A 57 -17.64 2.36 -9.42
CA ARG A 57 -16.95 3.61 -9.74
C ARG A 57 -15.67 3.35 -10.53
N ILE A 58 -14.90 2.33 -10.15
CA ILE A 58 -13.69 1.92 -10.87
C ILE A 58 -14.03 1.59 -12.33
N ARG A 59 -15.08 0.79 -12.57
CA ARG A 59 -15.53 0.48 -13.95
C ARG A 59 -15.84 1.74 -14.74
N ARG A 60 -16.66 2.63 -14.18
CA ARG A 60 -17.04 3.88 -14.85
C ARG A 60 -15.83 4.75 -15.18
N LEU A 61 -14.93 4.97 -14.22
CA LEU A 61 -13.72 5.76 -14.46
C LEU A 61 -12.78 5.09 -15.46
N THR A 62 -12.72 3.76 -15.46
CA THR A 62 -11.92 3.01 -16.46
C THR A 62 -12.47 3.22 -17.86
N ASP A 63 -13.80 3.20 -18.03
CA ASP A 63 -14.45 3.47 -19.32
C ASP A 63 -14.28 4.94 -19.75
N GLU A 64 -14.26 5.88 -18.80
CA GLU A 64 -14.12 7.33 -19.05
C GLU A 64 -12.67 7.74 -19.37
N LEU A 65 -11.69 7.22 -18.64
CA LEU A 65 -10.29 7.66 -18.71
C LEU A 65 -9.42 6.75 -19.57
N GLY A 66 -9.70 5.44 -19.61
CA GLY A 66 -8.91 4.44 -20.32
C GLY A 66 -7.50 4.19 -19.75
N ASP A 67 -7.06 4.94 -18.76
CA ASP A 67 -5.73 4.85 -18.14
C ASP A 67 -5.83 4.46 -16.66
N ARG A 68 -5.19 3.34 -16.29
CA ARG A 68 -5.33 2.73 -14.97
C ARG A 68 -4.67 3.57 -13.88
N GLU A 69 -3.56 4.21 -14.21
CA GLU A 69 -2.79 5.08 -13.34
C GLU A 69 -3.64 6.29 -12.92
N MET A 70 -4.30 6.92 -13.90
CA MET A 70 -5.24 8.01 -13.66
C MET A 70 -6.49 7.55 -12.89
N VAL A 71 -7.04 6.38 -13.21
CA VAL A 71 -8.17 5.80 -12.47
C VAL A 71 -7.80 5.59 -11.00
N SER A 72 -6.62 5.05 -10.71
CA SER A 72 -6.12 4.85 -9.35
C SER A 72 -6.06 6.16 -8.57
N ILE A 73 -5.48 7.21 -9.16
CA ILE A 73 -5.34 8.51 -8.52
C ILE A 73 -6.70 9.17 -8.26
N GLU A 74 -7.60 9.17 -9.24
CA GLU A 74 -8.93 9.78 -9.07
C GLU A 74 -9.80 9.02 -8.07
N ILE A 75 -9.74 7.68 -8.05
CA ILE A 75 -10.40 6.88 -7.03
C ILE A 75 -9.85 7.21 -5.63
N ALA A 76 -8.53 7.29 -5.47
CA ALA A 76 -7.93 7.62 -4.18
C ALA A 76 -8.37 9.00 -3.67
N LYS A 77 -8.40 10.01 -4.55
CA LYS A 77 -8.94 11.36 -4.23
C LYS A 77 -10.41 11.31 -3.85
N GLU A 78 -11.23 10.56 -4.57
CA GLU A 78 -12.66 10.39 -4.28
C GLU A 78 -12.92 9.72 -2.94
N ILE A 79 -12.08 8.77 -2.55
CA ILE A 79 -12.15 8.10 -1.24
C ILE A 79 -11.78 9.09 -0.14
N ALA A 80 -10.68 9.83 -0.32
CA ALA A 80 -10.17 10.75 0.69
C ALA A 80 -11.09 11.96 0.93
N ASN A 81 -11.72 12.52 -0.10
CA ASN A 81 -12.43 13.80 0.00
C ASN A 81 -13.69 13.82 0.90
N GLY A 82 -14.08 12.68 1.49
CA GLY A 82 -15.15 12.59 2.49
C GLY A 82 -16.58 12.78 1.95
N LYS A 83 -16.76 12.98 0.63
CA LYS A 83 -18.10 13.25 0.05
C LYS A 83 -18.96 12.00 -0.02
N LYS A 84 -18.38 10.90 -0.54
CA LYS A 84 -19.09 9.63 -0.75
C LYS A 84 -18.76 8.58 0.30
N TYR A 85 -17.49 8.49 0.67
CA TYR A 85 -16.99 7.56 1.68
C TYR A 85 -16.66 8.36 2.93
N ARG A 86 -17.15 7.92 4.09
CA ARG A 86 -16.94 8.60 5.37
C ARG A 86 -16.15 7.70 6.28
N PHE A 87 -15.11 8.27 6.87
CA PHE A 87 -14.21 7.61 7.79
C PHE A 87 -14.25 8.33 9.13
N SER A 88 -14.00 7.57 10.20
CA SER A 88 -14.03 8.12 11.56
C SER A 88 -12.81 8.97 11.85
N ARG A 89 -11.65 8.51 11.36
CA ARG A 89 -10.36 9.16 11.49
C ARG A 89 -9.84 9.55 10.11
N VAL A 90 -8.97 10.57 10.09
CA VAL A 90 -8.30 11.00 8.86
C VAL A 90 -7.33 9.91 8.39
N GLU A 91 -6.66 9.24 9.32
CA GLU A 91 -5.79 8.08 9.07
C GLU A 91 -6.52 7.00 8.26
N ASP A 92 -7.72 6.62 8.67
CA ASP A 92 -8.52 5.58 8.00
C ASP A 92 -8.85 5.99 6.54
N ALA A 93 -9.12 7.27 6.30
CA ALA A 93 -9.38 7.79 4.95
C ALA A 93 -8.13 7.75 4.07
N VAL A 94 -6.97 8.11 4.63
CA VAL A 94 -5.68 8.06 3.94
C VAL A 94 -5.29 6.62 3.63
N ASP A 95 -5.37 5.73 4.62
CA ASP A 95 -5.08 4.31 4.49
C ASP A 95 -5.95 3.67 3.41
N GLN A 96 -7.28 3.84 3.49
CA GLN A 96 -8.20 3.30 2.51
C GLN A 96 -7.92 3.82 1.09
N ALA A 97 -7.65 5.12 0.94
CA ALA A 97 -7.36 5.72 -0.36
C ALA A 97 -6.08 5.15 -0.99
N ILE A 98 -5.00 5.01 -0.20
CA ILE A 98 -3.73 4.45 -0.68
C ILE A 98 -3.89 2.97 -1.05
N ARG A 99 -4.53 2.18 -0.17
CA ARG A 99 -4.74 0.74 -0.43
C ARG A 99 -5.58 0.49 -1.66
N THR A 100 -6.69 1.22 -1.83
CA THR A 100 -7.54 1.08 -3.01
C THR A 100 -6.82 1.53 -4.29
N GLY A 101 -6.10 2.64 -4.26
CA GLY A 101 -5.32 3.10 -5.41
C GLY A 101 -4.22 2.09 -5.80
N LEU A 102 -3.43 1.64 -4.82
CA LEU A 102 -2.41 0.62 -5.04
C LEU A 102 -3.01 -0.69 -5.57
N ALA A 103 -4.15 -1.13 -5.03
CA ALA A 103 -4.85 -2.32 -5.51
C ALA A 103 -5.30 -2.20 -6.96
N ILE A 104 -5.76 -1.02 -7.40
CA ILE A 104 -6.10 -0.78 -8.82
C ILE A 104 -4.87 -0.97 -9.70
N LEU A 105 -3.74 -0.37 -9.32
CA LEU A 105 -2.48 -0.46 -10.08
C LEU A 105 -1.94 -1.89 -10.16
N THR A 106 -2.07 -2.64 -9.06
CA THR A 106 -1.64 -4.04 -8.98
C THR A 106 -2.73 -5.02 -9.39
N GLU A 107 -3.77 -4.54 -10.08
CA GLU A 107 -4.89 -5.32 -10.65
C GLU A 107 -5.72 -6.13 -9.63
N GLY A 108 -5.58 -5.83 -8.34
CA GLY A 108 -6.15 -6.59 -7.23
C GLY A 108 -5.61 -8.03 -7.15
N VAL A 109 -4.39 -8.28 -7.64
CA VAL A 109 -3.77 -9.62 -7.65
C VAL A 109 -2.67 -9.75 -6.61
N LEU A 110 -2.02 -8.66 -6.23
CA LEU A 110 -0.86 -8.66 -5.34
C LEU A 110 -1.29 -8.43 -3.89
N VAL A 111 -0.48 -8.92 -2.95
CA VAL A 111 -0.70 -8.78 -1.50
C VAL A 111 -0.27 -7.43 -0.96
N ALA A 112 0.52 -6.66 -1.71
CA ALA A 112 1.06 -5.36 -1.30
C ALA A 112 0.03 -4.36 -0.72
N PRO A 113 -1.19 -4.21 -1.27
CA PRO A 113 -2.22 -3.35 -0.67
C PRO A 113 -2.73 -3.82 0.69
N LEU A 114 -2.57 -5.10 1.03
CA LEU A 114 -2.98 -5.68 2.30
C LEU A 114 -1.81 -5.70 3.29
N GLU A 115 -0.73 -6.33 2.89
CA GLU A 115 0.36 -6.66 3.80
C GLU A 115 1.53 -5.69 3.69
N GLY A 116 1.73 -5.06 2.52
CA GLY A 116 2.89 -4.21 2.24
C GLY A 116 2.85 -2.85 2.94
N ILE A 117 1.66 -2.35 3.26
CA ILE A 117 1.44 -1.16 4.10
C ILE A 117 0.94 -1.68 5.45
N ALA A 118 1.81 -1.69 6.45
CA ALA A 118 1.49 -2.14 7.80
C ALA A 118 0.55 -1.13 8.48
N GLU A 119 0.86 0.16 8.38
CA GLU A 119 0.10 1.21 9.04
C GLU A 119 0.23 2.56 8.33
N VAL A 120 -0.79 3.40 8.45
CA VAL A 120 -0.76 4.80 8.04
C VAL A 120 -1.09 5.66 9.24
N ARG A 121 -0.21 6.61 9.56
CA ARG A 121 -0.36 7.52 10.69
C ARG A 121 -0.30 8.97 10.23
N ILE A 122 -0.90 9.86 11.02
CA ILE A 122 -0.64 11.30 10.92
C ILE A 122 0.41 11.68 11.97
N GLY A 123 1.62 11.97 11.50
CA GLY A 123 2.71 12.43 12.33
C GLY A 123 2.73 13.95 12.50
N LYS A 124 3.59 14.45 13.39
CA LYS A 124 3.75 15.89 13.66
C LYS A 124 5.19 16.35 13.49
N ASN A 125 5.39 17.37 12.65
CA ASN A 125 6.65 18.05 12.43
C ASN A 125 7.09 18.87 13.66
N ARG A 126 8.36 19.30 13.68
CA ARG A 126 8.88 20.14 14.78
C ARG A 126 8.22 21.52 14.84
N ASP A 127 7.78 22.04 13.70
CA ASP A 127 7.00 23.28 13.60
C ASP A 127 5.53 23.12 13.98
N GLY A 128 5.11 21.89 14.32
CA GLY A 128 3.75 21.56 14.71
C GLY A 128 2.81 21.22 13.55
N SER A 129 3.26 21.29 12.30
CA SER A 129 2.46 20.87 11.13
C SER A 129 2.30 19.34 11.09
N ASN A 130 1.19 18.86 10.55
CA ASN A 130 0.93 17.42 10.39
C ASN A 130 1.49 16.91 9.06
N TYR A 131 1.86 15.64 8.99
CA TYR A 131 2.29 14.95 7.76
C TYR A 131 1.79 13.51 7.74
N VAL A 132 1.80 12.86 6.57
CA VAL A 132 1.47 11.42 6.43
C VAL A 132 2.72 10.57 6.64
N ASP A 133 2.63 9.61 7.56
CA ASP A 133 3.66 8.64 7.90
C ASP A 133 3.21 7.23 7.47
N LEU A 134 3.92 6.63 6.51
CA LEU A 134 3.60 5.34 5.93
C LEU A 134 4.54 4.28 6.49
N TYR A 135 4.01 3.29 7.19
CA TYR A 135 4.76 2.14 7.68
C TYR A 135 4.70 1.03 6.64
N PHE A 136 5.79 0.84 5.91
CA PHE A 136 5.94 -0.26 4.97
C PHE A 136 6.53 -1.51 5.62
N SER A 137 6.13 -2.67 5.13
CA SER A 137 6.64 -3.98 5.54
C SER A 137 7.32 -4.70 4.36
N GLY A 138 8.01 -5.82 4.63
CA GLY A 138 8.71 -6.61 3.60
C GLY A 138 7.84 -7.04 2.39
N PRO A 139 6.58 -7.51 2.59
CA PRO A 139 5.64 -7.83 1.52
C PRO A 139 5.43 -6.73 0.46
N ILE A 140 5.75 -5.46 0.74
CA ILE A 140 5.68 -4.39 -0.27
C ILE A 140 6.53 -4.69 -1.52
N ARG A 141 7.53 -5.58 -1.40
CA ARG A 141 8.32 -6.07 -2.54
C ARG A 141 7.44 -6.64 -3.66
N SER A 142 6.29 -7.24 -3.32
CA SER A 142 5.40 -7.85 -4.31
C SER A 142 4.76 -6.81 -5.24
N ALA A 143 4.71 -5.53 -4.86
CA ALA A 143 4.16 -4.46 -5.69
C ALA A 143 5.05 -4.12 -6.90
N GLY A 144 6.33 -4.51 -6.86
CA GLY A 144 7.37 -4.01 -7.75
C GLY A 144 7.68 -2.52 -7.51
N GLY A 145 8.77 -2.02 -8.11
CA GLY A 145 9.21 -0.63 -7.95
C GLY A 145 8.14 0.39 -8.37
N THR A 146 7.37 0.10 -9.43
CA THR A 146 6.28 0.98 -9.87
C THR A 146 5.18 1.08 -8.82
N GLY A 147 4.72 -0.03 -8.24
CA GLY A 147 3.69 0.00 -7.20
C GLY A 147 4.17 0.70 -5.93
N GLN A 148 5.44 0.47 -5.55
CA GLN A 148 6.08 1.15 -4.42
C GLN A 148 6.10 2.67 -4.62
N ALA A 149 6.64 3.16 -5.74
CA ALA A 149 6.70 4.58 -6.06
C ALA A 149 5.30 5.22 -6.14
N MET A 150 4.34 4.50 -6.74
CA MET A 150 2.97 4.98 -6.85
C MET A 150 2.26 5.06 -5.49
N SER A 151 2.57 4.19 -4.53
CA SER A 151 2.02 4.29 -3.18
C SER A 151 2.41 5.61 -2.50
N VAL A 152 3.66 6.04 -2.68
CA VAL A 152 4.18 7.33 -2.20
C VAL A 152 3.51 8.50 -2.91
N LEU A 153 3.34 8.41 -4.23
CA LEU A 153 2.67 9.45 -5.02
C LEU A 153 1.19 9.60 -4.62
N ILE A 154 0.46 8.49 -4.48
CA ILE A 154 -0.95 8.51 -4.06
C ILE A 154 -1.07 9.13 -2.67
N ALA A 155 -0.19 8.77 -1.74
CA ALA A 155 -0.17 9.37 -0.41
C ALA A 155 0.08 10.89 -0.46
N ASP A 156 1.00 11.36 -1.32
CA ASP A 156 1.24 12.79 -1.51
C ASP A 156 0.04 13.53 -2.13
N ILE A 157 -0.70 12.89 -3.04
CA ILE A 157 -1.92 13.48 -3.61
C ILE A 157 -3.03 13.54 -2.55
N VAL A 158 -3.27 12.43 -1.86
CA VAL A 158 -4.32 12.31 -0.83
C VAL A 158 -4.07 13.27 0.32
N ARG A 159 -2.82 13.40 0.79
CA ARG A 159 -2.49 14.32 1.88
C ARG A 159 -2.73 15.77 1.48
N ARG A 160 -2.50 16.15 0.21
CA ARG A 160 -2.85 17.49 -0.31
C ARG A 160 -4.35 17.71 -0.36
N GLU A 161 -5.12 16.72 -0.84
CA GLU A 161 -6.59 16.78 -0.89
C GLU A 161 -7.19 17.01 0.50
N LEU A 162 -6.57 16.43 1.54
CA LEU A 162 -6.98 16.55 2.93
C LEU A 162 -6.38 17.76 3.66
N GLY A 163 -5.57 18.59 3.00
CA GLY A 163 -4.91 19.75 3.62
C GLY A 163 -3.82 19.38 4.65
N ILE A 164 -3.28 18.17 4.59
CA ILE A 164 -2.17 17.71 5.44
C ILE A 164 -0.86 18.26 4.87
N GLY A 165 0.01 18.73 5.77
CA GLY A 165 1.31 19.31 5.44
C GLY A 165 2.30 18.29 4.87
N ARG A 166 3.46 18.78 4.46
CA ARG A 166 4.57 17.93 4.00
C ARG A 166 5.34 17.39 5.20
N PHE A 167 5.93 16.21 5.07
CA PHE A 167 6.97 15.74 5.97
C PHE A 167 8.20 16.65 5.91
N ILE A 168 8.74 17.00 7.07
CA ILE A 168 9.96 17.77 7.23
C ILE A 168 10.94 16.90 8.03
N PRO A 169 11.87 16.21 7.33
CA PRO A 169 12.82 15.33 7.99
C PRO A 169 13.82 16.12 8.82
N THR A 170 14.28 15.49 9.90
CA THR A 170 15.43 15.91 10.67
C THR A 170 16.70 15.37 10.03
N LYS A 171 17.84 15.99 10.32
CA LYS A 171 19.14 15.47 9.89
C LYS A 171 19.36 14.01 10.32
N GLY A 172 18.95 13.66 11.55
CA GLY A 172 19.08 12.28 12.04
C GLY A 172 18.27 11.27 11.22
N GLU A 173 17.05 11.63 10.80
CA GLU A 173 16.22 10.76 9.95
C GLU A 173 16.80 10.59 8.54
N ILE A 174 17.40 11.63 7.96
CA ILE A 174 18.09 11.53 6.66
C ILE A 174 19.30 10.61 6.75
N GLU A 175 20.14 10.83 7.76
CA GLU A 175 21.33 10.01 7.95
C GLU A 175 20.99 8.57 8.33
N ARG A 176 19.84 8.35 8.98
CA ARG A 176 19.30 7.00 9.20
C ARG A 176 19.03 6.27 7.89
N TYR A 177 18.47 6.90 6.86
CA TYR A 177 18.32 6.26 5.54
C TYR A 177 19.67 5.97 4.87
N LYS A 178 20.64 6.89 5.00
CA LYS A 178 22.00 6.72 4.47
C LYS A 178 22.72 5.53 5.12
N GLU A 179 22.43 5.23 6.39
CA GLU A 179 22.92 4.04 7.07
C GLU A 179 22.12 2.79 6.67
N GLU A 180 20.80 2.84 6.74
CA GLU A 180 19.94 1.66 6.55
C GLU A 180 20.00 1.08 5.15
N ILE A 181 19.97 1.88 4.08
CA ILE A 181 19.85 1.36 2.71
C ILE A 181 21.09 0.55 2.28
N PRO A 182 22.34 1.02 2.48
CA PRO A 182 23.53 0.21 2.23
C PRO A 182 23.62 -1.01 3.15
N LEU A 183 23.20 -0.89 4.41
CA LEU A 183 23.14 -2.04 5.33
C LEU A 183 22.15 -3.09 4.83
N TYR A 184 20.96 -2.67 4.40
CA TYR A 184 19.91 -3.52 3.87
C TYR A 184 20.38 -4.28 2.63
N LYS A 185 21.15 -3.64 1.73
CA LYS A 185 21.75 -4.31 0.57
C LYS A 185 22.70 -5.47 0.94
N ARG A 186 23.29 -5.46 2.13
CA ARG A 186 24.17 -6.55 2.59
C ARG A 186 23.40 -7.77 3.08
N VAL A 187 22.20 -7.56 3.61
CA VAL A 187 21.35 -8.62 4.19
C VAL A 187 20.29 -9.11 3.21
N GLN A 188 19.85 -8.24 2.30
CA GLN A 188 18.78 -8.47 1.34
C GLN A 188 19.12 -7.90 -0.04
N HIS A 189 18.46 -8.40 -1.08
CA HIS A 189 18.68 -7.91 -2.44
C HIS A 189 17.87 -6.64 -2.74
N LEU A 190 18.56 -5.55 -3.08
CA LEU A 190 17.99 -4.40 -3.79
C LEU A 190 18.31 -4.45 -5.29
N GLN A 191 17.34 -4.11 -6.12
CA GLN A 191 17.52 -4.02 -7.58
C GLN A 191 18.41 -2.83 -7.96
N TYR A 192 18.29 -1.73 -7.23
CA TYR A 192 19.13 -0.54 -7.33
C TYR A 192 19.68 -0.20 -5.95
N LEU A 193 20.96 0.18 -5.88
CA LEU A 193 21.54 0.74 -4.66
C LEU A 193 21.78 2.23 -4.93
N PRO A 194 20.93 3.13 -4.41
CA PRO A 194 21.13 4.55 -4.59
C PRO A 194 22.42 5.01 -3.89
N THR A 195 23.03 6.04 -4.47
CA THR A 195 24.15 6.76 -3.87
C THR A 195 23.70 7.53 -2.64
N VAL A 196 24.65 7.93 -1.78
CA VAL A 196 24.36 8.74 -0.59
C VAL A 196 23.65 10.05 -0.93
N ASP A 197 24.04 10.68 -2.05
CA ASP A 197 23.45 11.93 -2.52
C ASP A 197 22.01 11.72 -3.03
N GLU A 198 21.73 10.60 -3.70
CA GLU A 198 20.37 10.25 -4.12
C GLU A 198 19.47 9.96 -2.92
N ILE A 199 19.98 9.23 -1.93
CA ILE A 199 19.25 8.96 -0.68
C ILE A 199 18.91 10.28 0.02
N GLU A 200 19.88 11.20 0.14
CA GLU A 200 19.67 12.52 0.73
C GLU A 200 18.65 13.34 -0.07
N ALA A 201 18.74 13.32 -1.40
CA ALA A 201 17.81 14.04 -2.27
C ALA A 201 16.38 13.52 -2.09
N ILE A 202 16.17 12.21 -2.06
CA ILE A 202 14.84 11.61 -1.85
C ILE A 202 14.35 11.90 -0.44
N ALA A 203 15.14 11.61 0.59
CA ALA A 203 14.75 11.77 1.99
C ALA A 203 14.40 13.23 2.32
N SER A 204 15.13 14.20 1.75
CA SER A 204 14.91 15.63 2.01
C SER A 204 13.71 16.22 1.26
N ASN A 205 13.33 15.63 0.11
CA ASN A 205 12.30 16.18 -0.76
C ASN A 205 10.98 15.39 -0.72
N CYS A 206 10.98 14.16 -0.22
CA CYS A 206 9.76 13.36 -0.13
C CYS A 206 8.75 14.03 0.83
N PRO A 207 7.53 14.37 0.35
CA PRO A 207 6.54 15.09 1.16
C PRO A 207 5.77 14.18 2.12
N VAL A 208 5.98 12.87 2.07
CA VAL A 208 5.45 11.87 3.00
C VAL A 208 6.63 11.15 3.66
N CYS A 209 6.43 10.62 4.88
CA CYS A 209 7.48 9.85 5.54
C CYS A 209 7.39 8.39 5.09
N ILE A 210 8.48 7.86 4.54
CA ILE A 210 8.61 6.45 4.11
C ILE A 210 9.21 5.65 5.26
N ASN A 211 8.38 5.25 6.21
CA ASN A 211 8.78 4.54 7.41
C ASN A 211 8.52 3.03 7.27
N GLY A 212 8.72 2.28 8.35
CA GLY A 212 8.47 0.85 8.33
C GLY A 212 8.79 0.15 9.63
N GLU A 213 8.35 -1.10 9.71
CA GLU A 213 8.66 -1.99 10.82
C GLU A 213 10.11 -2.49 10.71
N GLY A 214 10.72 -2.86 11.84
CA GLY A 214 12.04 -3.49 11.86
C GLY A 214 11.98 -4.94 11.37
N THR A 215 12.08 -5.16 10.06
CA THR A 215 11.89 -6.48 9.44
C THR A 215 13.11 -7.39 9.47
N GLU A 216 14.32 -6.83 9.53
CA GLU A 216 15.58 -7.61 9.57
C GLU A 216 16.18 -7.61 10.98
N ASP A 217 16.89 -8.66 11.38
CA ASP A 217 17.48 -8.76 12.74
C ASP A 217 18.66 -7.81 12.94
N GLU A 218 19.29 -7.36 11.86
CA GLU A 218 20.37 -6.40 11.89
C GLU A 218 19.91 -5.03 12.40
N GLU A 219 20.77 -4.42 13.20
CA GLU A 219 20.54 -3.10 13.78
C GLU A 219 21.48 -2.05 13.18
N VAL A 220 21.01 -0.81 13.20
CA VAL A 220 21.87 0.35 12.96
C VAL A 220 22.77 0.62 14.16
N THR A 221 23.90 1.25 13.88
CA THR A 221 24.95 1.59 14.83
C THR A 221 24.93 3.05 15.23
N GLY A 222 24.73 3.96 14.26
CA GLY A 222 24.85 5.40 14.49
C GLY A 222 23.54 6.05 14.93
N TYR A 223 22.54 6.02 14.06
CA TYR A 223 21.32 6.82 14.22
C TYR A 223 20.23 6.06 14.99
N ARG A 224 20.54 5.65 16.23
CA ARG A 224 19.63 4.92 17.12
C ARG A 224 18.65 5.85 17.84
N ASP A 225 17.54 5.27 18.29
CA ASP A 225 16.55 5.88 19.20
C ASP A 225 16.00 7.23 18.72
N LEU A 226 15.79 7.34 17.40
CA LEU A 226 15.20 8.55 16.80
C LEU A 226 13.72 8.67 17.21
N PRO A 227 13.23 9.86 17.59
CA PRO A 227 11.89 10.02 18.16
C PRO A 227 10.72 9.54 17.29
N ARG A 228 10.91 9.42 15.97
CA ARG A 228 9.88 9.00 14.99
C ARG A 228 10.20 7.68 14.30
N VAL A 229 11.21 6.97 14.78
CA VAL A 229 11.60 5.66 14.29
C VAL A 229 11.53 4.70 15.47
N GLU A 230 10.53 3.82 15.47
CA GLU A 230 10.19 2.98 16.62
C GLU A 230 11.15 1.81 16.85
N THR A 231 12.14 1.65 15.97
CA THR A 231 13.07 0.53 15.99
C THR A 231 14.50 0.92 15.66
N ASN A 232 15.46 0.18 16.20
CA ASN A 232 16.87 0.25 15.81
C ASN A 232 17.24 -0.81 14.76
N ARG A 233 16.29 -1.69 14.40
CA ARG A 233 16.44 -2.69 13.35
C ARG A 233 16.26 -2.09 11.95
N LEU A 234 16.74 -2.77 10.92
CA LEU A 234 16.56 -2.32 9.53
C LEU A 234 15.08 -2.38 9.13
N ARG A 235 14.59 -1.29 8.56
CA ARG A 235 13.23 -1.15 8.05
C ARG A 235 13.17 -1.59 6.60
N GLY A 236 13.09 -2.89 6.34
CA GLY A 236 13.23 -3.44 4.99
C GLY A 236 12.19 -2.94 4.00
N GLY A 237 10.93 -2.78 4.45
CA GLY A 237 9.87 -2.18 3.63
C GLY A 237 10.20 -0.74 3.21
N ALA A 238 10.67 0.09 4.14
CA ALA A 238 11.11 1.45 3.86
C ALA A 238 12.31 1.47 2.90
N CYS A 239 13.30 0.61 3.12
CA CYS A 239 14.48 0.50 2.25
C CYS A 239 14.11 0.12 0.82
N LEU A 240 13.13 -0.78 0.63
CA LEU A 240 12.64 -1.16 -0.69
C LEU A 240 11.90 -0.03 -1.40
N VAL A 241 11.14 0.79 -0.68
CA VAL A 241 10.39 1.92 -1.27
C VAL A 241 11.29 3.11 -1.57
N MET A 242 12.37 3.29 -0.79
CA MET A 242 13.35 4.38 -0.97
C MET A 242 14.35 4.12 -2.10
N ALA A 243 14.69 2.86 -2.38
CA ALA A 243 15.77 2.46 -3.29
C ALA A 243 15.25 2.09 -4.69
#